data_AF-A0A9E1IFB7-F1
#
_entry.id   AF-A0A9E1IFB7-F1
#
_cell.length_a   1.000
_cell.length_b   1.000
_cell.length_c   1.000
_cell.angle_alpha   90.00
_cell.angle_beta   90.00
_cell.angle_gamma   90.00
#
_symmetry.space_group_name_H-M   'P 1'
#
loop_
_entity.id
_entity.type
_entity.pdbx_description
1 polymer ?
#
loop_
_entity_poly.entity_id
_entity_poly.type
_entity_poly.pdbx_seq_one_letter_code
_entity_poly.pdbx_strand_id
1 'polypeptide(L)'
;MRLSMSPLAVTAFIFLTGCPEQGQMREICSESFDTLDGSTYVMLEAMPDKSEVPNPMARMKFYKEEGNLKVKYTAKSLGDVFTYECAKRGTGDKEELVCKETPRLVEWCTALLVYESDSCTVAKLKEMGAENVPDDKIKAAIKEAQADFDKNKDNARYRLMNNNLGNALQGLLFVSVNNKRCNLMIDDMYMTMYNGNRVEDYNPVGKNPFVKSDESYLFEHCEDAHSIVDLDSDKVPKDLSKIDPSRFHLVDQQVYYHYVGGEVTKAEEECTYSYDTYAQWEPVAKQVGVVPNEKGELNWTTAHTFKEDGRVQVQGGQWGGVYHIIRQKECKGKKETIDVICNSAPIRTK
;
A
#
# COMPACT_ATOMS: atom_id res chain seq x y z
N MET A 1 -63.60 -18.94 75.45
CA MET A 1 -63.44 -17.49 75.25
C MET A 1 -61.96 -17.21 74.99
N ARG A 2 -61.66 -16.39 73.98
CA ARG A 2 -60.35 -16.03 73.38
C ARG A 2 -59.79 -16.96 72.30
N LEU A 3 -59.61 -16.30 71.15
CA LEU A 3 -59.08 -16.71 69.86
C LEU A 3 -57.56 -16.87 69.87
N SER A 4 -57.04 -17.66 68.94
CA SER A 4 -55.81 -17.33 68.20
C SER A 4 -55.79 -18.11 66.88
N MET A 5 -55.80 -17.37 65.76
CA MET A 5 -55.62 -17.87 64.40
C MET A 5 -54.14 -18.10 64.11
N SER A 6 -53.82 -19.05 63.23
CA SER A 6 -52.55 -19.07 62.49
C SER A 6 -52.80 -19.50 61.04
N PRO A 7 -52.10 -18.89 60.05
CA PRO A 7 -52.48 -18.95 58.65
C PRO A 7 -51.84 -20.12 57.89
N LEU A 8 -52.58 -20.67 56.93
CA LEU A 8 -52.07 -21.57 55.89
C LEU A 8 -51.09 -20.82 54.98
N ALA A 9 -49.90 -21.37 54.81
CA ALA A 9 -48.95 -20.97 53.79
C ALA A 9 -49.36 -21.54 52.41
N VAL A 10 -49.54 -20.66 51.43
CA VAL A 10 -49.72 -21.01 50.02
C VAL A 10 -48.34 -21.04 49.37
N THR A 11 -47.90 -22.22 48.94
CA THR A 11 -46.64 -22.40 48.20
C THR A 11 -46.88 -22.07 46.72
N ALA A 12 -46.34 -20.94 46.26
CA ALA A 12 -46.31 -20.59 44.85
C ALA A 12 -45.17 -21.33 44.15
N PHE A 13 -45.51 -22.26 43.24
CA PHE A 13 -44.56 -22.85 42.29
C PHE A 13 -44.27 -21.83 41.18
N ILE A 14 -43.10 -21.20 41.23
CA ILE A 14 -42.54 -20.45 40.10
C ILE A 14 -41.92 -21.48 39.15
N PHE A 15 -42.62 -21.81 38.06
CA PHE A 15 -42.03 -22.49 36.93
C PHE A 15 -41.07 -21.51 36.22
N LEU A 16 -39.78 -21.68 36.48
CA LEU A 16 -38.71 -21.12 35.65
C LEU A 16 -38.76 -21.79 34.28
N THR A 17 -39.50 -21.20 33.33
CA THR A 17 -39.28 -21.46 31.91
C THR A 17 -37.93 -20.86 31.54
N GLY A 18 -36.88 -21.67 31.62
CA GLY A 18 -35.60 -21.34 31.03
C GLY A 18 -35.80 -21.11 29.53
N CYS A 19 -35.64 -19.87 29.08
CA CYS A 19 -35.43 -19.59 27.67
C CYS A 19 -34.22 -20.42 27.23
N PRO A 20 -34.34 -21.30 26.22
CA PRO A 20 -33.16 -21.86 25.60
C PRO A 20 -32.40 -20.66 25.03
N GLU A 21 -31.23 -20.42 25.61
CA GLU A 21 -30.21 -19.55 25.06
C GLU A 21 -29.98 -20.02 23.63
N GLN A 22 -30.57 -19.30 22.67
CA GLN A 22 -30.32 -19.52 21.26
C GLN A 22 -28.83 -19.29 21.07
N GLY A 23 -28.08 -20.37 21.00
CA GLY A 23 -26.71 -20.36 20.54
C GLY A 23 -26.72 -19.69 19.18
N GLN A 24 -26.37 -18.41 19.14
CA GLN A 24 -25.86 -17.79 17.92
C GLN A 24 -24.72 -18.69 17.48
N MET A 25 -24.96 -19.48 16.43
CA MET A 25 -23.88 -20.02 15.62
C MET A 25 -22.96 -18.83 15.33
N ARG A 26 -21.79 -18.80 15.97
CA ARG A 26 -20.72 -17.91 15.54
C ARG A 26 -20.50 -18.24 14.08
N GLU A 27 -20.78 -17.28 13.23
CA GLU A 27 -20.36 -17.33 11.83
C GLU A 27 -18.86 -17.61 11.87
N ILE A 28 -18.46 -18.77 11.36
CA ILE A 28 -17.05 -19.17 11.34
C ILE A 28 -16.41 -18.26 10.31
N CYS A 29 -15.59 -17.32 10.77
CA CYS A 29 -14.77 -16.49 9.89
C CYS A 29 -14.01 -17.39 8.92
N SER A 30 -14.14 -17.12 7.63
CA SER A 30 -13.40 -17.85 6.59
C SER A 30 -11.93 -17.42 6.53
N GLU A 31 -11.60 -16.33 7.21
CA GLU A 31 -10.30 -15.71 7.26
C GLU A 31 -9.32 -16.61 8.01
N SER A 32 -8.37 -17.18 7.27
CA SER A 32 -7.20 -17.85 7.80
C SER A 32 -5.99 -17.47 6.96
N PHE A 33 -4.77 -17.68 7.47
CA PHE A 33 -3.56 -17.42 6.68
C PHE A 33 -3.46 -18.33 5.45
N ASP A 34 -4.13 -19.48 5.45
CA ASP A 34 -4.11 -20.42 4.32
C ASP A 34 -5.01 -19.97 3.16
N THR A 35 -5.96 -19.07 3.42
CA THR A 35 -6.94 -18.55 2.45
C THR A 35 -6.59 -17.15 1.94
N LEU A 36 -5.42 -16.62 2.27
CA LEU A 36 -5.04 -15.26 1.86
C LEU A 36 -4.63 -15.15 0.39
N ASP A 37 -4.13 -16.21 -0.23
CA ASP A 37 -3.68 -16.14 -1.62
C ASP A 37 -4.79 -15.65 -2.56
N GLY A 38 -4.48 -14.62 -3.37
CA GLY A 38 -5.41 -14.00 -4.32
C GLY A 38 -6.42 -13.04 -3.68
N SER A 39 -6.38 -12.82 -2.37
CA SER A 39 -7.33 -11.94 -1.68
C SER A 39 -6.83 -10.50 -1.56
N THR A 40 -7.80 -9.57 -1.54
CA THR A 40 -7.57 -8.13 -1.40
C THR A 40 -8.20 -7.64 -0.11
N TYR A 41 -7.53 -6.74 0.60
CA TYR A 41 -8.05 -6.08 1.79
C TYR A 41 -7.85 -4.58 1.74
N VAL A 42 -8.75 -3.83 2.37
CA VAL A 42 -8.68 -2.38 2.54
C VAL A 42 -8.82 -2.03 4.01
N MET A 43 -8.14 -0.97 4.44
CA MET A 43 -8.17 -0.49 5.81
C MET A 43 -9.59 -0.06 6.19
N LEU A 44 -10.02 -0.36 7.42
CA LEU A 44 -11.14 0.32 8.06
C LEU A 44 -10.64 1.55 8.81
N GLU A 45 -10.97 2.72 8.32
CA GLU A 45 -10.65 3.98 8.99
C GLU A 45 -11.73 4.31 10.02
N ALA A 46 -11.30 4.61 11.24
CA ALA A 46 -12.18 5.12 12.27
C ALA A 46 -12.46 6.62 12.04
N MET A 47 -13.74 6.97 11.93
CA MET A 47 -14.22 8.34 11.75
C MET A 47 -14.45 9.02 13.11
N PRO A 48 -14.54 10.38 13.17
CA PRO A 48 -14.77 11.10 14.42
C PRO A 48 -16.06 10.71 15.18
N ASP A 49 -17.07 10.24 14.45
CA ASP A 49 -18.34 9.73 15.00
C ASP A 49 -18.26 8.26 15.46
N LYS A 50 -17.06 7.66 15.40
CA LYS A 50 -16.75 6.25 15.70
C LYS A 50 -17.31 5.24 14.70
N SER A 51 -17.83 5.69 13.56
CA SER A 51 -18.06 4.79 12.43
C SER A 51 -16.73 4.30 11.85
N GLU A 52 -16.74 3.13 11.22
CA GLU A 52 -15.60 2.58 10.50
C GLU A 52 -15.95 2.59 9.01
N VAL A 53 -15.10 3.19 8.17
CA VAL A 53 -15.31 3.26 6.72
C VAL A 53 -14.14 2.60 5.97
N PRO A 54 -14.39 1.79 4.93
CA PRO A 54 -13.34 1.29 4.07
C PRO A 54 -12.55 2.44 3.41
N ASN A 55 -11.23 2.43 3.55
CA ASN A 55 -10.33 3.38 2.94
C ASN A 55 -9.34 2.64 2.01
N PRO A 56 -9.52 2.71 0.68
CA PRO A 56 -8.68 2.01 -0.30
C PRO A 56 -7.27 2.63 -0.47
N MET A 57 -6.98 3.75 0.19
CA MET A 57 -5.65 4.37 0.20
C MET A 57 -4.65 3.47 0.91
N ALA A 58 -5.06 2.81 1.99
CA ALA A 58 -4.34 1.67 2.55
C ALA A 58 -5.02 0.38 2.12
N ARG A 59 -4.44 -0.27 1.10
CA ARG A 59 -4.93 -1.55 0.57
C ARG A 59 -3.79 -2.52 0.39
N MET A 60 -4.13 -3.80 0.46
CA MET A 60 -3.20 -4.88 0.25
C MET A 60 -3.78 -5.99 -0.62
N LYS A 61 -2.91 -6.67 -1.37
CA LYS A 61 -3.24 -7.86 -2.13
C LYS A 61 -2.23 -8.95 -1.82
N PHE A 62 -2.72 -10.03 -1.26
CA PHE A 62 -1.94 -11.23 -1.00
C PHE A 62 -1.89 -12.09 -2.26
N TYR A 63 -0.72 -12.67 -2.52
CA TYR A 63 -0.50 -13.54 -3.67
C TYR A 63 0.65 -14.50 -3.39
N LYS A 64 0.65 -15.66 -4.04
CA LYS A 64 1.80 -16.57 -4.04
C LYS A 64 2.68 -16.34 -5.27
N GLU A 65 3.98 -16.31 -5.02
CA GLU A 65 5.01 -16.31 -6.05
C GLU A 65 6.09 -17.32 -5.65
N GLU A 66 6.41 -18.27 -6.53
CA GLU A 66 7.38 -19.34 -6.26
C GLU A 66 7.07 -20.16 -4.98
N GLY A 67 5.79 -20.26 -4.62
CA GLY A 67 5.31 -20.97 -3.42
C GLY A 67 5.35 -20.14 -2.13
N ASN A 68 5.98 -18.97 -2.13
CA ASN A 68 6.04 -18.06 -0.99
C ASN A 68 4.86 -17.09 -1.01
N LEU A 69 4.27 -16.85 0.17
CA LEU A 69 3.21 -15.85 0.32
C LEU A 69 3.84 -14.45 0.31
N LYS A 70 3.34 -13.58 -0.56
CA LYS A 70 3.73 -12.18 -0.65
C LYS A 70 2.50 -11.29 -0.53
N VAL A 71 2.74 -10.02 -0.23
CA VAL A 71 1.70 -9.00 -0.21
C VAL A 71 2.21 -7.74 -0.90
N LYS A 72 1.41 -7.23 -1.85
CA LYS A 72 1.54 -5.85 -2.34
C LYS A 72 0.76 -4.95 -1.41
N TYR A 73 1.33 -3.87 -0.91
CA TYR A 73 0.73 -2.96 0.07
C TYR A 73 1.07 -1.51 -0.23
N THR A 74 0.13 -0.58 0.03
CA THR A 74 0.28 0.84 -0.37
C THR A 74 0.60 1.81 0.76
N ALA A 75 0.46 1.44 2.03
CA ALA A 75 0.79 2.30 3.18
C ALA A 75 0.23 3.73 3.11
N LYS A 76 -1.00 3.91 2.59
CA LYS A 76 -1.62 5.21 2.28
C LYS A 76 -0.87 6.08 1.25
N SER A 77 0.02 5.54 0.44
CA SER A 77 0.61 6.26 -0.70
C SER A 77 -0.39 6.39 -1.86
N LEU A 78 -0.31 7.50 -2.59
CA LEU A 78 -1.11 7.73 -3.80
C LEU A 78 -0.58 6.94 -5.00
N GLY A 79 0.73 6.73 -5.10
CA GLY A 79 1.39 6.09 -6.22
C GLY A 79 2.32 4.93 -5.86
N ASP A 80 2.76 4.82 -4.61
CA ASP A 80 3.68 3.75 -4.23
C ASP A 80 2.96 2.45 -3.91
N VAL A 81 3.49 1.35 -4.45
CA VAL A 81 3.14 -0.01 -4.06
C VAL A 81 4.40 -0.74 -3.65
N PHE A 82 4.40 -1.23 -2.42
CA PHE A 82 5.50 -1.95 -1.80
C PHE A 82 5.21 -3.45 -1.80
N THR A 83 6.26 -4.26 -1.92
CA THR A 83 6.14 -5.73 -1.92
C THR A 83 6.83 -6.31 -0.71
N TYR A 84 6.13 -7.18 0.00
CA TYR A 84 6.61 -7.85 1.21
C TYR A 84 6.53 -9.36 1.03
N GLU A 85 7.51 -10.06 1.58
CA GLU A 85 7.48 -11.51 1.74
C GLU A 85 6.99 -11.85 3.15
N CYS A 86 5.99 -12.75 3.24
CA CYS A 86 5.31 -13.08 4.49
C CYS A 86 5.71 -14.47 5.00
N ALA A 87 6.04 -14.55 6.28
CA ALA A 87 6.30 -15.82 6.97
C ALA A 87 5.42 -15.94 8.22
N LYS A 88 4.88 -17.14 8.46
CA LYS A 88 4.16 -17.44 9.70
C LYS A 88 5.13 -17.46 10.87
N ARG A 89 4.71 -16.87 11.99
CA ARG A 89 5.38 -16.91 13.28
C ARG A 89 4.38 -17.26 14.38
N GLY A 90 4.85 -18.00 15.38
CA GLY A 90 3.99 -18.47 16.47
C GLY A 90 3.17 -19.71 16.11
N THR A 91 2.27 -20.10 17.02
CA THR A 91 1.34 -21.24 16.85
C THR A 91 0.02 -20.96 17.57
N GLY A 92 -1.08 -21.53 17.08
CA GLY A 92 -2.42 -21.40 17.70
C GLY A 92 -2.91 -19.96 17.75
N ASP A 93 -3.44 -19.53 18.91
CA ASP A 93 -4.00 -18.18 19.11
C ASP A 93 -2.98 -17.03 19.05
N LYS A 94 -1.69 -17.34 18.90
CA LYS A 94 -0.60 -16.38 18.73
C LYS A 94 0.04 -16.46 17.34
N GLU A 95 -0.64 -17.11 16.39
CA GLU A 95 -0.18 -17.15 15.00
C GLU A 95 -0.29 -15.73 14.40
N GLU A 96 0.81 -15.25 13.84
CA GLU A 96 0.90 -14.00 13.10
C GLU A 96 1.64 -14.25 11.77
N LEU A 97 1.34 -13.48 10.73
CA LEU A 97 2.27 -13.34 9.61
C LEU A 97 3.14 -12.12 9.85
N VAL A 98 4.45 -12.32 9.73
CA VAL A 98 5.41 -11.23 9.65
C VAL A 98 5.79 -11.06 8.20
N CYS A 99 5.37 -9.95 7.59
CA CYS A 99 5.72 -9.60 6.21
C CYS A 99 6.80 -8.52 6.22
N LYS A 100 7.86 -8.72 5.42
CA LYS A 100 9.01 -7.80 5.37
C LYS A 100 9.31 -7.42 3.93
N GLU A 101 9.63 -6.14 3.69
CA GLU A 101 10.23 -5.73 2.42
C GLU A 101 11.61 -6.36 2.24
N THR A 102 12.12 -6.41 1.02
CA THR A 102 13.51 -6.83 0.77
C THR A 102 14.48 -5.94 1.54
N PRO A 103 15.45 -6.51 2.30
CA PRO A 103 16.44 -5.73 3.03
C PRO A 103 17.25 -4.79 2.13
N ARG A 104 17.30 -3.51 2.52
CA ARG A 104 18.13 -2.47 1.88
C ARG A 104 19.53 -2.47 2.48
N LEU A 105 20.32 -3.48 2.13
CA LEU A 105 21.56 -3.80 2.85
C LEU A 105 22.60 -2.68 2.86
N VAL A 106 22.69 -1.89 1.78
CA VAL A 106 23.64 -0.77 1.71
C VAL A 106 23.23 0.29 2.72
N GLU A 107 21.96 0.68 2.74
CA GLU A 107 21.40 1.68 3.65
C GLU A 107 21.44 1.22 5.11
N TRP A 108 21.18 -0.07 5.35
CA TRP A 108 21.32 -0.64 6.69
C TRP A 108 22.76 -0.54 7.18
N CYS A 109 23.70 -0.91 6.31
CA CYS A 109 25.12 -0.86 6.62
C CYS A 109 25.61 0.57 6.83
N THR A 110 25.20 1.51 5.99
CA THR A 110 25.50 2.94 6.13
C THR A 110 25.02 3.49 7.47
N ALA A 111 23.80 3.13 7.90
CA ALA A 111 23.27 3.55 9.20
C ALA A 111 24.12 3.02 10.37
N LEU A 112 24.58 1.77 10.31
CA LEU A 112 25.51 1.18 11.28
C LEU A 112 26.86 1.94 11.28
N LEU A 113 27.47 2.13 10.12
CA LEU A 113 28.78 2.80 9.97
C LEU A 113 28.76 4.23 10.51
N VAL A 114 27.66 4.96 10.32
CA VAL A 114 27.47 6.33 10.84
C VAL A 114 27.45 6.38 12.37
N TYR A 115 26.95 5.32 13.02
CA TYR A 115 27.02 5.16 14.46
C TYR A 115 28.42 4.74 14.91
N GLU A 116 28.96 3.66 14.34
CA GLU A 116 30.28 3.11 14.66
C GLU A 116 30.91 2.50 13.41
N SER A 117 32.12 2.95 13.07
CA SER A 117 32.77 2.73 11.76
C SER A 117 33.05 1.27 11.38
N ASP A 118 33.07 0.36 12.35
CA ASP A 118 33.33 -1.08 12.10
C ASP A 118 32.11 -1.96 12.45
N SER A 119 30.95 -1.35 12.76
CA SER A 119 29.78 -2.07 13.27
C SER A 119 28.99 -2.83 12.19
N CYS A 120 29.21 -2.51 10.92
CA CYS A 120 28.55 -3.20 9.83
C CYS A 120 29.30 -4.48 9.43
N THR A 121 28.76 -5.64 9.83
CA THR A 121 29.33 -6.96 9.54
C THR A 121 28.28 -7.90 8.97
N VAL A 122 28.73 -8.99 8.31
CA VAL A 122 27.83 -10.04 7.81
C VAL A 122 26.97 -10.62 8.94
N ALA A 123 27.60 -10.90 10.09
CA ALA A 123 26.89 -11.43 11.26
C ALA A 123 25.82 -10.45 11.75
N LYS A 124 26.15 -9.16 11.84
CA LYS A 124 25.20 -8.15 12.31
C LYS A 124 24.03 -7.98 11.34
N LEU A 125 24.27 -7.91 10.03
CA LEU A 125 23.19 -7.79 9.05
C LEU A 125 22.27 -9.02 9.06
N LYS A 126 22.81 -10.23 9.27
CA LYS A 126 22.00 -11.44 9.44
C LYS A 126 21.15 -11.40 10.72
N GLU A 127 21.72 -10.99 11.85
CA GLU A 127 20.97 -10.78 13.10
C GLU A 127 19.80 -9.79 12.92
N MET A 128 19.96 -8.83 12.02
CA MET A 128 18.97 -7.78 11.76
C MET A 128 17.87 -8.16 10.78
N GLY A 129 17.90 -9.36 10.18
CA GLY A 129 16.85 -9.82 9.27
C GLY A 129 17.32 -10.17 7.85
N ALA A 130 18.63 -10.26 7.61
CA ALA A 130 19.20 -10.69 6.33
C ALA A 130 19.65 -12.16 6.33
N GLU A 131 19.10 -13.01 7.19
CA GLU A 131 19.51 -14.42 7.37
C GLU A 131 19.43 -15.25 6.08
N ASN A 132 18.49 -14.93 5.21
CA ASN A 132 18.25 -15.63 3.94
C ASN A 132 19.01 -14.99 2.75
N VAL A 133 19.79 -13.94 2.98
CA VAL A 133 20.57 -13.29 1.92
C VAL A 133 21.95 -13.95 1.79
N PRO A 134 22.40 -14.31 0.57
CA PRO A 134 23.73 -14.85 0.32
C PRO A 134 24.87 -13.93 0.83
N ASP A 135 25.89 -14.52 1.45
CA ASP A 135 27.02 -13.80 2.05
C ASP A 135 27.78 -12.90 1.08
N ASP A 136 27.90 -13.29 -0.18
CA ASP A 136 28.56 -12.52 -1.23
C ASP A 136 27.79 -11.22 -1.54
N LYS A 137 26.45 -11.27 -1.56
CA LYS A 137 25.61 -10.07 -1.67
C LYS A 137 25.74 -9.16 -0.46
N ILE A 138 25.76 -9.74 0.75
CA ILE A 138 25.97 -8.96 1.99
C ILE A 138 27.34 -8.27 1.97
N LYS A 139 28.41 -8.99 1.59
CA LYS A 139 29.76 -8.42 1.49
C LYS A 139 29.86 -7.31 0.44
N ALA A 140 29.19 -7.47 -0.70
CA ALA A 140 29.13 -6.44 -1.73
C ALA A 140 28.47 -5.16 -1.20
N ALA A 141 27.33 -5.29 -0.50
CA ALA A 141 26.64 -4.16 0.12
C ALA A 141 27.49 -3.46 1.21
N ILE A 142 28.21 -4.24 2.04
CA ILE A 142 29.14 -3.69 3.04
C ILE A 142 30.23 -2.84 2.36
N LYS A 143 30.82 -3.34 1.28
CA LYS A 143 31.85 -2.63 0.54
C LYS A 143 31.33 -1.31 -0.06
N GLU A 144 30.12 -1.34 -0.61
CA GLU A 144 29.47 -0.15 -1.19
C GLU A 144 29.15 0.89 -0.11
N ALA A 145 28.54 0.47 0.99
CA ALA A 145 28.24 1.34 2.13
C ALA A 145 29.51 1.95 2.74
N GLN A 146 30.60 1.18 2.84
CA GLN A 146 31.89 1.69 3.33
C GLN A 146 32.43 2.80 2.42
N ALA A 147 32.36 2.61 1.10
CA ALA A 147 32.82 3.62 0.15
C ALA A 147 32.00 4.92 0.23
N ASP A 148 30.69 4.80 0.40
CA ASP A 148 29.81 5.96 0.60
C ASP A 148 30.06 6.65 1.96
N PHE A 149 30.22 5.87 3.03
CA PHE A 149 30.55 6.37 4.36
C PHE A 149 31.89 7.11 4.37
N ASP A 150 32.96 6.53 3.83
CA ASP A 150 34.27 7.17 3.81
C ASP A 150 34.30 8.49 3.04
N LYS A 151 33.46 8.61 2.00
CA LYS A 151 33.29 9.85 1.23
C LYS A 151 32.54 10.94 2.01
N ASN A 152 31.62 10.56 2.90
CA ASN A 152 30.66 11.47 3.50
C ASN A 152 30.71 11.55 5.04
N LYS A 153 31.59 10.82 5.72
CA LYS A 153 31.63 10.72 7.20
C LYS A 153 31.77 12.05 7.94
N ASP A 154 32.42 13.03 7.33
CA ASP A 154 32.58 14.38 7.90
C ASP A 154 31.38 15.30 7.64
N ASN A 155 30.39 14.86 6.85
CA ASN A 155 29.19 15.63 6.54
C ASN A 155 28.12 15.43 7.64
N ALA A 156 27.87 16.48 8.43
CA ALA A 156 26.88 16.44 9.50
C ALA A 156 25.45 16.11 9.02
N ARG A 157 25.05 16.58 7.82
CA ARG A 157 23.73 16.25 7.25
C ARG A 157 23.66 14.78 6.88
N TYR A 158 24.71 14.21 6.31
CA TYR A 158 24.79 12.79 6.00
C TYR A 158 24.64 11.93 7.25
N ARG A 159 25.36 12.28 8.34
CA ARG A 159 25.23 11.57 9.61
C ARG A 159 23.82 11.67 10.20
N LEU A 160 23.21 12.86 10.15
CA LEU A 160 21.85 13.06 10.62
C LEU A 160 20.85 12.22 9.82
N MET A 161 20.93 12.25 8.47
CA MET A 161 20.01 11.52 7.60
C MET A 161 20.09 10.00 7.77
N ASN A 162 21.25 9.47 8.18
CA ASN A 162 21.45 8.02 8.35
C ASN A 162 21.33 7.53 9.81
N ASN A 163 21.33 8.43 10.81
CA ASN A 163 21.11 8.10 12.22
C ASN A 163 19.99 8.96 12.82
N ASN A 164 18.76 8.74 12.36
CA ASN A 164 17.55 9.36 12.91
C ASN A 164 16.37 8.39 12.80
N LEU A 165 15.40 8.53 13.70
CA LEU A 165 14.22 7.66 13.74
C LEU A 165 13.35 7.75 12.48
N GLY A 166 13.38 8.86 11.74
CA GLY A 166 12.65 9.00 10.48
C GLY A 166 13.31 8.32 9.27
N ASN A 167 14.49 7.72 9.43
CA ASN A 167 15.16 6.98 8.36
C ASN A 167 14.53 5.58 8.24
N ALA A 168 13.43 5.46 7.49
CA ALA A 168 12.76 4.18 7.27
C ALA A 168 13.61 3.28 6.36
N LEU A 169 14.20 2.25 6.95
CA LEU A 169 15.15 1.35 6.30
C LEU A 169 14.50 0.08 5.74
N GLN A 170 13.32 -0.30 6.22
CA GLN A 170 12.55 -1.44 5.74
C GLN A 170 11.11 -1.36 6.23
N GLY A 171 10.12 -1.58 5.35
CA GLY A 171 8.74 -1.80 5.78
C GLY A 171 8.56 -3.16 6.47
N LEU A 172 7.72 -3.18 7.51
CA LEU A 172 7.31 -4.37 8.26
C LEU A 172 5.79 -4.37 8.46
N LEU A 173 5.14 -5.51 8.18
CA LEU A 173 3.73 -5.71 8.51
C LEU A 173 3.60 -6.89 9.44
N PHE A 174 2.89 -6.71 10.56
CA PHE A 174 2.43 -7.82 11.39
C PHE A 174 0.94 -8.01 11.16
N VAL A 175 0.57 -9.18 10.66
CA VAL A 175 -0.80 -9.53 10.28
C VAL A 175 -1.33 -10.57 11.26
N SER A 176 -2.45 -10.27 11.89
CA SER A 176 -3.19 -11.22 12.72
C SER A 176 -4.64 -11.31 12.27
N VAL A 177 -5.28 -12.46 12.49
CA VAL A 177 -6.71 -12.63 12.18
C VAL A 177 -7.54 -12.28 13.40
N ASN A 178 -8.49 -11.36 13.23
CA ASN A 178 -9.48 -11.07 14.25
C ASN A 178 -10.73 -11.93 14.04
N ASN A 179 -10.72 -13.13 14.61
CA ASN A 179 -11.81 -14.10 14.52
C ASN A 179 -13.15 -13.62 15.11
N LYS A 180 -13.20 -12.49 15.84
CA LYS A 180 -14.46 -11.93 16.34
C LYS A 180 -15.13 -10.98 15.35
N ARG A 181 -14.35 -10.39 14.44
CA ARG A 181 -14.80 -9.38 13.47
C ARG A 181 -14.58 -9.82 12.02
N CYS A 182 -14.07 -11.04 11.79
CA CYS A 182 -13.75 -11.59 10.47
C CYS A 182 -12.95 -10.62 9.60
N ASN A 183 -11.92 -10.01 10.19
CA ASN A 183 -11.05 -9.05 9.53
C ASN A 183 -9.59 -9.30 9.91
N LEU A 184 -8.67 -8.73 9.13
CA LEU A 184 -7.26 -8.71 9.50
C LEU A 184 -6.99 -7.53 10.41
N MET A 185 -6.09 -7.73 11.37
CA MET A 185 -5.48 -6.65 12.13
C MET A 185 -4.05 -6.51 11.65
N ILE A 186 -3.72 -5.31 11.18
CA ILE A 186 -2.42 -4.98 10.60
C ILE A 186 -1.73 -3.98 11.52
N ASP A 187 -0.54 -4.34 11.99
CA ASP A 187 0.42 -3.37 12.54
C ASP A 187 1.37 -2.98 11.40
N ASP A 188 1.16 -1.79 10.83
CA ASP A 188 2.02 -1.21 9.80
C ASP A 188 3.18 -0.46 10.45
N MET A 189 4.37 -1.03 10.31
CA MET A 189 5.58 -0.58 10.96
C MET A 189 6.70 -0.38 9.93
N TYR A 190 7.70 0.38 10.33
CA TYR A 190 8.98 0.40 9.64
C TYR A 190 10.10 0.13 10.63
N MET A 191 11.17 -0.46 10.10
CA MET A 191 12.43 -0.61 10.79
C MET A 191 13.30 0.61 10.51
N THR A 192 13.93 1.14 11.54
CA THR A 192 14.97 2.15 11.46
C THR A 192 16.16 1.76 12.34
N MET A 193 17.24 2.53 12.24
CA MET A 193 18.37 2.42 13.15
C MET A 193 18.58 3.69 13.92
N TYR A 194 18.71 3.53 15.24
CA TYR A 194 19.04 4.62 16.13
C TYR A 194 20.10 4.16 17.12
N ASN A 195 21.22 4.87 17.14
CA ASN A 195 22.37 4.55 17.99
C ASN A 195 22.83 3.08 17.86
N GLY A 196 22.96 2.59 16.62
CA GLY A 196 23.44 1.24 16.32
C GLY A 196 22.45 0.11 16.63
N ASN A 197 21.24 0.44 17.07
CA ASN A 197 20.21 -0.54 17.40
C ASN A 197 19.07 -0.48 16.38
N ARG A 198 18.53 -1.67 16.07
CA ARG A 198 17.29 -1.83 15.32
C ARG A 198 16.13 -1.31 16.17
N VAL A 199 15.35 -0.39 15.63
CA VAL A 199 14.14 0.14 16.24
C VAL A 199 12.98 -0.05 15.26
N GLU A 200 11.82 -0.42 15.78
CA GLU A 200 10.58 -0.50 15.01
C GLU A 200 9.67 0.64 15.46
N ASP A 201 9.06 1.34 14.51
CA ASP A 201 8.11 2.42 14.77
C ASP A 201 6.95 2.36 13.77
N TYR A 202 5.86 3.07 14.06
CA TYR A 202 4.64 3.01 13.26
C TYR A 202 4.71 3.88 12.01
N ASN A 203 4.34 3.29 10.88
CA ASN A 203 4.01 4.05 9.67
C ASN A 203 2.70 4.84 9.85
N PRO A 204 2.35 5.75 8.92
CA PRO A 204 1.14 6.57 9.02
C PRO A 204 -0.17 5.78 9.16
N VAL A 205 -0.21 4.54 8.69
CA VAL A 205 -1.37 3.65 8.87
C VAL A 205 -1.41 3.10 10.30
N GLY A 206 -0.27 2.84 10.94
CA GLY A 206 -0.23 2.33 12.31
C GLY A 206 -0.94 0.98 12.47
N LYS A 207 -1.63 0.81 13.61
CA LYS A 207 -2.42 -0.38 13.91
C LYS A 207 -3.88 -0.19 13.49
N ASN A 208 -4.32 -0.87 12.43
CA ASN A 208 -5.70 -0.76 11.95
C ASN A 208 -6.31 -2.10 11.51
N PRO A 209 -7.65 -2.25 11.58
CA PRO A 209 -8.34 -3.37 10.98
C PRO A 209 -8.42 -3.21 9.46
N PHE A 210 -8.44 -4.34 8.74
CA PHE A 210 -8.54 -4.41 7.29
C PHE A 210 -9.62 -5.43 6.90
N VAL A 211 -10.60 -5.03 6.11
CA VAL A 211 -11.66 -5.94 5.61
C VAL A 211 -11.33 -6.43 4.22
N LYS A 212 -11.81 -7.63 3.92
CA LYS A 212 -11.74 -8.18 2.58
C LYS A 212 -12.55 -7.30 1.62
N SER A 213 -11.99 -7.02 0.45
CA SER A 213 -12.64 -6.31 -0.63
C SER A 213 -12.68 -7.18 -1.88
N ASP A 214 -13.83 -7.21 -2.54
CA ASP A 214 -14.01 -7.83 -3.85
C ASP A 214 -13.78 -6.83 -5.00
N GLU A 215 -13.48 -5.57 -4.68
CA GLU A 215 -13.15 -4.55 -5.67
C GLU A 215 -11.80 -4.82 -6.33
N SER A 216 -11.71 -4.46 -7.60
CA SER A 216 -10.46 -4.56 -8.35
C SER A 216 -9.67 -3.26 -8.19
N TYR A 217 -8.57 -3.27 -7.44
CA TYR A 217 -7.68 -2.11 -7.35
C TYR A 217 -6.40 -2.28 -8.16
N LEU A 218 -5.78 -1.15 -8.50
CA LEU A 218 -4.41 -1.08 -9.00
C LEU A 218 -3.41 -1.41 -7.90
N PHE A 219 -2.47 -2.31 -8.20
CA PHE A 219 -1.33 -2.65 -7.35
C PHE A 219 -0.01 -2.54 -8.12
N GLU A 220 0.08 -1.62 -9.08
CA GLU A 220 1.35 -1.27 -9.72
C GLU A 220 1.87 0.05 -9.18
N HIS A 221 3.18 0.12 -9.01
CA HIS A 221 3.89 1.31 -8.53
C HIS A 221 3.88 2.37 -9.64
N CYS A 222 3.70 3.64 -9.29
CA CYS A 222 3.88 4.75 -10.21
C CYS A 222 5.37 4.98 -10.48
N GLU A 223 5.80 4.66 -11.69
CA GLU A 223 7.20 4.71 -12.10
C GLU A 223 7.63 6.13 -12.51
N ASP A 224 6.70 6.92 -13.08
CA ASP A 224 6.99 8.29 -13.51
C ASP A 224 5.77 9.22 -13.40
N ALA A 225 5.89 10.22 -12.53
CA ALA A 225 4.89 11.28 -12.37
C ALA A 225 5.16 12.52 -13.23
N HIS A 226 6.32 12.61 -13.89
CA HIS A 226 6.74 13.75 -14.69
C HIS A 226 6.39 13.62 -16.18
N SER A 227 6.16 12.40 -16.66
CA SER A 227 5.81 12.14 -18.06
C SER A 227 4.32 12.26 -18.37
N ILE A 228 3.50 12.77 -17.44
CA ILE A 228 2.07 12.99 -17.61
C ILE A 228 1.70 14.40 -17.19
N VAL A 229 0.89 15.07 -18.01
CA VAL A 229 0.32 16.37 -17.71
C VAL A 229 -1.19 16.30 -17.74
N ASP A 230 -1.81 17.10 -16.88
CA ASP A 230 -3.24 17.21 -16.77
C ASP A 230 -3.70 18.62 -17.19
N LEU A 231 -4.70 18.68 -18.07
CA LEU A 231 -5.16 19.89 -18.75
C LEU A 231 -6.69 19.97 -18.74
N ASP A 232 -7.23 21.19 -18.85
CA ASP A 232 -8.66 21.42 -19.07
C ASP A 232 -9.08 21.25 -20.54
N SER A 233 -8.18 20.76 -21.41
CA SER A 233 -8.41 20.58 -22.84
C SER A 233 -7.79 19.29 -23.37
N ASP A 234 -8.47 18.73 -24.39
CA ASP A 234 -8.01 17.64 -25.23
C ASP A 234 -6.78 17.96 -26.10
N LYS A 235 -6.25 19.20 -26.05
CA LYS A 235 -5.12 19.65 -26.85
C LYS A 235 -3.91 19.95 -25.98
N VAL A 236 -2.80 19.30 -26.28
CA VAL A 236 -1.49 19.62 -25.70
C VAL A 236 -0.94 20.90 -26.34
N PRO A 237 -0.52 21.91 -25.54
CA PRO A 237 0.19 23.06 -26.07
C PRO A 237 1.46 22.65 -26.82
N LYS A 238 1.75 23.32 -27.95
CA LYS A 238 2.99 23.07 -28.73
C LYS A 238 4.27 23.30 -27.92
N ASP A 239 4.18 24.18 -26.94
CA ASP A 239 5.27 24.57 -26.07
C ASP A 239 4.99 24.01 -24.67
N LEU A 240 5.57 22.85 -24.37
CA LEU A 240 5.35 22.14 -23.11
C LEU A 240 5.83 22.94 -21.89
N SER A 241 6.75 23.90 -22.08
CA SER A 241 7.22 24.77 -20.98
C SER A 241 6.15 25.75 -20.48
N LYS A 242 5.03 25.90 -21.22
CA LYS A 242 3.89 26.73 -20.86
C LYS A 242 2.78 25.96 -20.16
N ILE A 243 2.97 24.66 -19.91
CA ILE A 243 2.03 23.87 -19.14
C ILE A 243 2.30 24.17 -17.67
N ASP A 244 1.45 25.00 -17.08
CA ASP A 244 1.46 25.19 -15.63
C ASP A 244 1.00 23.88 -14.97
N PRO A 245 1.71 23.38 -13.94
CA PRO A 245 1.24 22.25 -13.16
C PRO A 245 -0.13 22.58 -12.58
N SER A 246 -1.11 21.70 -12.82
CA SER A 246 -2.42 21.88 -12.23
C SER A 246 -2.31 21.85 -10.71
N ARG A 247 -2.96 22.83 -10.07
CA ARG A 247 -2.93 22.94 -8.60
C ARG A 247 -4.06 22.17 -7.95
N PHE A 248 -5.10 21.84 -8.70
CA PHE A 248 -6.28 21.11 -8.23
C PHE A 248 -7.17 20.70 -9.41
N HIS A 249 -8.01 19.70 -9.19
CA HIS A 249 -9.12 19.32 -10.08
C HIS A 249 -10.44 19.75 -9.46
N LEU A 250 -11.35 20.26 -10.29
CA LEU A 250 -12.71 20.57 -9.84
C LEU A 250 -13.62 19.35 -10.01
N VAL A 251 -14.43 19.08 -8.99
CA VAL A 251 -15.50 18.08 -9.08
C VAL A 251 -16.40 18.40 -10.29
N ASP A 252 -16.83 17.34 -10.98
CA ASP A 252 -17.66 17.42 -12.18
C ASP A 252 -17.05 18.16 -13.38
N GLN A 253 -15.74 18.47 -13.33
CA GLN A 253 -15.01 18.96 -14.49
C GLN A 253 -14.16 17.86 -15.11
N GLN A 254 -14.08 17.89 -16.43
CA GLN A 254 -13.27 16.95 -17.19
C GLN A 254 -11.81 17.39 -17.17
N VAL A 255 -10.95 16.49 -16.72
CA VAL A 255 -9.50 16.61 -16.75
C VAL A 255 -8.99 15.72 -17.86
N TYR A 256 -8.14 16.26 -18.72
CA TYR A 256 -7.50 15.55 -19.81
C TYR A 256 -6.06 15.24 -19.44
N TYR A 257 -5.70 13.96 -19.47
CA TYR A 257 -4.36 13.49 -19.18
C TYR A 257 -3.64 13.18 -20.48
N HIS A 258 -2.45 13.74 -20.64
CA HIS A 258 -1.61 13.57 -21.81
C HIS A 258 -0.23 13.08 -21.40
N TYR A 259 0.23 12.02 -22.03
CA TYR A 259 1.62 11.63 -21.93
C TYR A 259 2.51 12.62 -22.70
N VAL A 260 3.56 13.09 -22.04
CA VAL A 260 4.56 14.01 -22.60
C VAL A 260 5.99 13.50 -22.45
N GLY A 261 6.17 12.26 -21.96
CA GLY A 261 7.47 11.63 -21.82
C GLY A 261 8.11 11.24 -23.16
N GLY A 262 9.39 10.85 -23.11
CA GLY A 262 10.17 10.50 -24.30
C GLY A 262 10.02 9.04 -24.76
N GLU A 263 9.58 8.15 -23.87
CA GLU A 263 9.54 6.71 -24.12
C GLU A 263 8.34 6.29 -24.98
N VAL A 264 8.60 5.43 -25.98
CA VAL A 264 7.61 4.82 -26.89
C VAL A 264 6.62 5.85 -27.44
N THR A 265 7.17 6.86 -28.11
CA THR A 265 6.41 7.94 -28.77
C THR A 265 6.13 7.66 -30.25
N LYS A 266 6.71 6.60 -30.82
CA LYS A 266 6.50 6.16 -32.20
C LYS A 266 6.23 4.66 -32.26
N ALA A 267 5.37 4.26 -33.19
CA ALA A 267 5.06 2.88 -33.44
C ALA A 267 6.25 2.13 -34.05
N GLU A 268 6.50 0.95 -33.51
CA GLU A 268 7.40 -0.07 -34.01
C GLU A 268 6.63 -0.97 -34.98
N GLU A 269 7.32 -1.55 -35.95
CA GLU A 269 6.71 -2.49 -36.89
C GLU A 269 6.19 -3.74 -36.16
N GLU A 270 5.03 -4.24 -36.59
CA GLU A 270 4.39 -5.45 -36.04
C GLU A 270 3.98 -5.36 -34.55
N CYS A 271 3.88 -4.14 -34.01
CA CYS A 271 3.44 -3.89 -32.66
C CYS A 271 2.05 -3.23 -32.61
N THR A 272 1.27 -3.58 -31.59
CA THR A 272 0.04 -2.88 -31.21
C THR A 272 0.21 -2.23 -29.85
N TYR A 273 -0.55 -1.17 -29.61
CA TYR A 273 -0.39 -0.31 -28.44
C TYR A 273 -1.74 -0.16 -27.74
N SER A 274 -1.73 -0.21 -26.41
CA SER A 274 -2.92 0.00 -25.62
C SER A 274 -2.59 0.56 -24.24
N TYR A 275 -3.59 1.06 -23.54
CA TYR A 275 -3.43 1.44 -22.15
C TYR A 275 -4.63 1.03 -21.30
N ASP A 276 -4.36 0.86 -20.01
CA ASP A 276 -5.36 0.78 -18.96
C ASP A 276 -5.32 2.08 -18.15
N THR A 277 -6.46 2.56 -17.66
CA THR A 277 -6.53 3.73 -16.79
C THR A 277 -7.24 3.43 -15.49
N TYR A 278 -6.81 4.14 -14.45
CA TYR A 278 -7.36 4.01 -13.11
C TYR A 278 -7.50 5.38 -12.46
N ALA A 279 -8.60 5.59 -11.75
CA ALA A 279 -8.82 6.77 -10.93
C ALA A 279 -9.10 6.31 -9.49
N GLN A 280 -8.45 6.92 -8.50
CA GLN A 280 -8.51 6.44 -7.11
C GLN A 280 -8.23 4.92 -7.01
N TRP A 281 -7.30 4.45 -7.82
CA TRP A 281 -6.89 3.04 -7.97
C TRP A 281 -7.97 2.08 -8.50
N GLU A 282 -9.16 2.56 -8.82
CA GLU A 282 -10.23 1.78 -9.45
C GLU A 282 -10.13 1.85 -10.98
N PRO A 283 -10.40 0.75 -11.70
CA PRO A 283 -10.40 0.72 -13.16
C PRO A 283 -11.39 1.73 -13.75
N VAL A 284 -10.91 2.56 -14.68
CA VAL A 284 -11.75 3.49 -15.46
C VAL A 284 -11.93 2.97 -16.88
N ALA A 285 -10.83 2.62 -17.54
CA ALA A 285 -10.84 2.02 -18.87
C ALA A 285 -9.78 0.93 -18.98
N LYS A 286 -10.04 -0.07 -19.82
CA LYS A 286 -9.16 -1.23 -20.00
C LYS A 286 -8.93 -1.48 -21.48
N GLN A 287 -7.68 -1.78 -21.83
CA GLN A 287 -7.25 -2.16 -23.17
C GLN A 287 -7.67 -1.14 -24.25
N VAL A 288 -7.54 0.15 -23.92
CA VAL A 288 -7.85 1.21 -24.88
C VAL A 288 -6.75 1.25 -25.95
N GLY A 289 -7.10 0.92 -27.18
CA GLY A 289 -6.14 0.87 -28.29
C GLY A 289 -5.60 2.26 -28.67
N VAL A 290 -4.31 2.32 -29.00
CA VAL A 290 -3.63 3.52 -29.49
C VAL A 290 -3.19 3.29 -30.92
N VAL A 291 -3.72 4.10 -31.83
CA VAL A 291 -3.42 4.02 -33.25
C VAL A 291 -2.39 5.10 -33.60
N PRO A 292 -1.26 4.75 -34.23
CA PRO A 292 -0.29 5.74 -34.66
C PRO A 292 -0.88 6.66 -35.74
N ASN A 293 -0.49 7.94 -35.72
CA ASN A 293 -0.87 8.87 -36.77
C ASN A 293 -0.11 8.61 -38.09
N GLU A 294 -0.34 9.42 -39.12
CA GLU A 294 0.32 9.30 -40.44
C GLU A 294 1.87 9.37 -40.38
N LYS A 295 2.44 9.92 -39.30
CA LYS A 295 3.89 10.00 -39.05
C LYS A 295 4.40 8.87 -38.17
N GLY A 296 3.55 7.90 -37.82
CA GLY A 296 3.86 6.82 -36.90
C GLY A 296 3.88 7.23 -35.43
N GLU A 297 3.44 8.45 -35.07
CA GLU A 297 3.49 8.94 -33.69
C GLU A 297 2.33 8.39 -32.86
N LEU A 298 2.61 7.99 -31.64
CA LEU A 298 1.64 7.46 -30.67
C LEU A 298 1.20 8.58 -29.73
N ASN A 299 -0.11 8.81 -29.66
CA ASN A 299 -0.70 9.80 -28.76
C ASN A 299 -1.45 9.10 -27.63
N TRP A 300 -0.93 9.24 -26.41
CA TRP A 300 -1.53 8.65 -25.22
C TRP A 300 -2.32 9.73 -24.48
N THR A 301 -3.60 9.81 -24.80
CA THR A 301 -4.52 10.79 -24.21
C THR A 301 -5.75 10.07 -23.67
N THR A 302 -6.18 10.50 -22.49
CA THR A 302 -7.40 10.03 -21.83
C THR A 302 -8.02 11.19 -21.06
N ALA A 303 -9.27 11.02 -20.62
CA ALA A 303 -9.96 12.01 -19.81
C ALA A 303 -10.69 11.34 -18.64
N HIS A 304 -10.84 12.09 -17.56
CA HIS A 304 -11.59 11.65 -16.40
C HIS A 304 -12.32 12.82 -15.75
N THR A 305 -13.42 12.53 -15.06
CA THR A 305 -14.19 13.50 -14.29
C THR A 305 -14.32 12.99 -12.87
N PHE A 306 -13.66 13.67 -11.93
CA PHE A 306 -13.74 13.31 -10.53
C PHE A 306 -15.12 13.65 -9.96
N LYS A 307 -15.57 12.77 -9.06
CA LYS A 307 -16.82 12.92 -8.30
C LYS A 307 -16.50 13.10 -6.82
N GLU A 308 -17.45 13.69 -6.11
CA GLU A 308 -17.41 13.76 -4.65
C GLU A 308 -17.81 12.37 -4.08
N ASP A 309 -16.83 11.50 -3.80
CA ASP A 309 -17.03 10.17 -3.20
C ASP A 309 -16.55 10.00 -1.73
N GLY A 310 -15.73 10.91 -1.20
CA GLY A 310 -15.30 10.98 0.20
C GLY A 310 -14.18 10.02 0.56
N ARG A 311 -13.75 9.17 -0.38
CA ARG A 311 -12.93 7.99 -0.09
C ARG A 311 -11.43 8.28 -0.06
N VAL A 312 -10.99 9.38 -0.67
CA VAL A 312 -9.56 9.74 -0.74
C VAL A 312 -9.33 11.09 -0.08
N GLN A 313 -9.03 11.04 1.21
CA GLN A 313 -8.61 12.20 1.99
C GLN A 313 -7.09 12.17 2.17
N VAL A 314 -6.43 13.21 1.69
CA VAL A 314 -5.00 13.45 1.94
C VAL A 314 -4.83 14.28 3.22
N GLN A 315 -3.58 14.45 3.65
CA GLN A 315 -3.23 15.16 4.88
C GLN A 315 -3.90 16.55 4.95
N GLY A 316 -4.54 16.85 6.09
CA GLY A 316 -5.29 18.09 6.28
C GLY A 316 -6.77 18.02 5.88
N GLY A 317 -7.29 16.83 5.57
CA GLY A 317 -8.71 16.62 5.22
C GLY A 317 -9.07 17.13 3.82
N GLN A 318 -8.06 17.48 3.01
CA GLN A 318 -8.25 17.80 1.61
C GLN A 318 -8.50 16.52 0.82
N TRP A 319 -9.26 16.63 -0.25
CA TRP A 319 -9.55 15.50 -1.11
C TRP A 319 -8.39 15.35 -2.09
N GLY A 320 -7.88 14.14 -2.26
CA GLY A 320 -6.83 13.84 -3.23
C GLY A 320 -7.42 13.16 -4.44
N GLY A 321 -7.06 13.59 -5.64
CA GLY A 321 -7.28 12.87 -6.88
C GLY A 321 -5.98 12.23 -7.31
N VAL A 322 -6.03 10.94 -7.64
CA VAL A 322 -4.92 10.26 -8.33
C VAL A 322 -5.44 9.53 -9.56
N TYR A 323 -4.70 9.68 -10.65
CA TYR A 323 -4.98 9.03 -11.92
C TYR A 323 -3.74 8.30 -12.43
N HIS A 324 -3.91 7.06 -12.85
CA HIS A 324 -2.83 6.22 -13.38
C HIS A 324 -3.13 5.81 -14.82
N ILE A 325 -2.08 5.70 -15.63
CA ILE A 325 -2.11 5.12 -16.96
C ILE A 325 -1.04 4.03 -17.00
N ILE A 326 -1.44 2.80 -17.31
CA ILE A 326 -0.52 1.70 -17.59
C ILE A 326 -0.41 1.59 -19.11
N ARG A 327 0.72 2.00 -19.69
CA ARG A 327 0.93 1.91 -21.13
C ARG A 327 1.50 0.54 -21.47
N GLN A 328 1.01 -0.03 -22.56
CA GLN A 328 1.33 -1.40 -22.95
C GLN A 328 1.60 -1.45 -24.45
N LYS A 329 2.52 -2.34 -24.83
CA LYS A 329 2.68 -2.75 -26.22
C LYS A 329 2.63 -4.26 -26.34
N GLU A 330 2.18 -4.73 -27.48
CA GLU A 330 2.18 -6.13 -27.83
C GLU A 330 2.83 -6.30 -29.21
N CYS A 331 3.99 -6.94 -29.22
CA CYS A 331 4.77 -7.19 -30.41
C CYS A 331 4.90 -8.70 -30.59
N LYS A 332 4.54 -9.23 -31.77
CA LYS A 332 4.63 -10.68 -32.07
C LYS A 332 3.90 -11.55 -31.03
N GLY A 333 2.76 -11.08 -30.51
CA GLY A 333 1.94 -11.77 -29.52
C GLY A 333 2.49 -11.73 -28.08
N LYS A 334 3.61 -11.03 -27.83
CA LYS A 334 4.13 -10.82 -26.48
C LYS A 334 3.74 -9.42 -26.00
N LYS A 335 2.87 -9.39 -25.00
CA LYS A 335 2.44 -8.16 -24.33
C LYS A 335 3.43 -7.79 -23.22
N GLU A 336 3.82 -6.53 -23.19
CA GLU A 336 4.69 -5.94 -22.18
C GLU A 336 4.13 -4.59 -21.71
N THR A 337 4.27 -4.32 -20.41
CA THR A 337 4.07 -2.98 -19.86
C THR A 337 5.25 -2.12 -20.30
N ILE A 338 4.96 -0.96 -20.87
CA ILE A 338 5.95 0.06 -21.19
C ILE A 338 6.35 0.75 -19.90
N ASP A 339 5.37 1.34 -19.22
CA ASP A 339 5.51 2.01 -17.94
C ASP A 339 4.16 2.14 -17.21
N VAL A 340 4.24 2.59 -15.96
CA VAL A 340 3.09 3.04 -15.16
C VAL A 340 3.30 4.49 -14.76
N ILE A 341 2.53 5.39 -15.37
CA ILE A 341 2.59 6.82 -15.08
C ILE A 341 1.41 7.24 -14.22
N CYS A 342 1.61 8.24 -13.36
CA CYS A 342 0.54 8.76 -12.51
C CYS A 342 0.59 10.27 -12.35
N ASN A 343 -0.57 10.87 -12.12
CA ASN A 343 -0.68 12.27 -11.72
C ASN A 343 -1.59 12.33 -10.49
N SER A 344 -1.22 13.18 -9.53
CA SER A 344 -2.05 13.45 -8.37
C SER A 344 -2.21 14.94 -8.14
N ALA A 345 -3.44 15.38 -7.87
CA ALA A 345 -3.75 16.76 -7.51
C ALA A 345 -4.88 16.79 -6.46
N PRO A 346 -4.96 17.84 -5.62
CA PRO A 346 -6.11 18.05 -4.76
C PRO A 346 -7.43 18.16 -5.56
N ILE A 347 -8.52 17.57 -5.08
CA ILE A 347 -9.86 17.74 -5.63
C ILE A 347 -10.58 18.84 -4.83
N ARG A 348 -11.33 19.70 -5.53
CA ARG A 348 -12.11 20.79 -4.93
C ARG A 348 -13.54 20.82 -5.45
N THR A 349 -14.47 21.11 -4.56
CA THR A 349 -15.80 21.58 -4.95
C THR A 349 -15.71 23.04 -5.41
N LYS A 350 -16.64 23.45 -6.28
CA LYS A 350 -16.72 24.84 -6.75
C LYS A 350 -17.14 25.82 -5.68
#